data_AF-A0A2P7S7K7-F1
#
_entry.id   AF-A0A2P7S7K7-F1
#
_cell.length_a   1.000
_cell.length_b   1.000
_cell.length_c   1.000
_cell.angle_alpha   90.00
_cell.angle_beta   90.00
_cell.angle_gamma   90.00
#
_symmetry.space_group_name_H-M   'P 1'
#
loop_
_entity.id
_entity.type
_entity.pdbx_description
1 polymer ?
#
loop_
_entity_poly.entity_id
_entity_poly.type
_entity_poly.pdbx_seq_one_letter_code
_entity_poly.pdbx_strand_id
1 'polypeptide(L)' 'MDAFIEAQGGIKTKLVDRRAIYESVSYLRSHGFDAEEVQLCLVRYFYVDLDLLNEALTEH' A
#
# COMPACT_ATOMS: atom_id res chain seq x y z
N MET A 1 -21.36 -14.87 -7.12
CA MET A 1 -19.91 -14.75 -7.36
C MET A 1 -19.38 -13.77 -6.34
N ASP A 2 -19.02 -14.23 -5.14
CA ASP A 2 -18.28 -13.41 -4.15
C ASP A 2 -17.63 -14.27 -3.05
N ALA A 3 -17.30 -15.53 -3.36
CA ALA A 3 -16.78 -16.50 -2.38
C ALA A 3 -15.26 -16.37 -2.12
N PHE A 4 -14.67 -15.19 -2.33
CA PHE A 4 -13.22 -14.96 -2.13
C PHE A 4 -12.90 -13.89 -1.09
N ILE A 5 -13.90 -13.22 -0.51
CA ILE A 5 -13.68 -12.14 0.48
C ILE A 5 -13.79 -12.64 1.94
N GLU A 6 -14.30 -13.85 2.18
CA GLU A 6 -14.57 -14.39 3.53
C GLU A 6 -13.52 -15.40 4.06
N ALA A 7 -12.30 -15.46 3.51
CA ALA A 7 -11.30 -16.47 3.88
C ALA A 7 -10.08 -15.98 4.68
N GLN A 8 -10.04 -14.74 5.18
CA GLN A 8 -9.00 -14.32 6.13
C GLN A 8 -9.57 -13.42 7.23
N GLY A 9 -9.70 -13.99 8.42
CA GLY A 9 -9.95 -13.22 9.63
C GLY A 9 -8.86 -12.16 9.85
N GLY A 10 -9.22 -10.90 9.62
CA GLY A 10 -8.97 -9.82 10.58
C GLY A 10 -7.53 -9.34 10.82
N ILE A 11 -6.53 -9.73 10.01
CA ILE A 11 -5.19 -9.15 10.11
C ILE A 11 -4.79 -8.64 8.74
N LYS A 12 -5.13 -7.37 8.43
CA LYS A 12 -4.46 -6.67 7.33
C LYS A 12 -2.96 -6.77 7.58
N THR A 13 -2.20 -7.29 6.61
CA THR A 13 -0.74 -7.34 6.71
C THR A 13 -0.23 -5.92 6.98
N LYS A 14 0.55 -5.76 8.05
CA LYS A 14 1.08 -4.47 8.44
C LYS A 14 2.22 -4.10 7.51
N LEU A 15 2.06 -3.01 6.78
CA LEU A 15 3.10 -2.40 5.97
C LEU A 15 3.54 -1.12 6.68
N VAL A 16 4.25 -1.28 7.80
CA VAL A 16 4.72 -0.16 8.64
C VAL A 16 6.22 0.05 8.53
N ASP A 17 6.91 -0.80 7.80
CA ASP A 17 8.35 -0.68 7.58
C ASP A 17 8.62 0.34 6.47
N ARG A 18 9.41 1.38 6.78
CA ARG A 18 9.76 2.44 5.84
C ARG A 18 10.32 1.87 4.54
N ARG A 19 11.25 0.91 4.62
CA ARG A 19 11.88 0.35 3.42
C ARG A 19 10.86 -0.39 2.57
N ALA A 20 10.00 -1.19 3.20
CA ALA A 20 8.94 -1.92 2.49
C ALA A 20 7.91 -0.98 1.82
N ILE A 21 7.56 0.14 2.47
CA ILE A 21 6.67 1.16 1.90
C ILE A 21 7.31 1.79 0.66
N TYR A 22 8.57 2.24 0.77
CA TYR A 22 9.27 2.87 -0.35
C TYR A 22 9.49 1.90 -1.52
N GLU A 23 9.84 0.64 -1.25
CA GLU A 23 9.94 -0.38 -2.29
C GLU A 23 8.60 -0.63 -2.97
N SER A 24 7.50 -0.68 -2.21
CA SER A 24 6.15 -0.86 -2.75
C SER A 24 5.70 0.34 -3.60
N VAL A 25 5.94 1.57 -3.12
CA VAL A 25 5.64 2.80 -3.85
C VAL A 25 6.46 2.88 -5.13
N SER A 26 7.77 2.62 -5.06
CA SER A 26 8.67 2.62 -6.22
C SER A 26 8.28 1.55 -7.24
N TYR A 27 7.95 0.34 -6.77
CA TYR A 27 7.46 -0.73 -7.63
C TYR A 27 6.18 -0.34 -8.36
N LEU A 28 5.18 0.20 -7.64
CA LEU A 28 3.91 0.60 -8.24
C LEU A 28 4.08 1.80 -9.19
N ARG A 29 4.88 2.82 -8.83
CA ARG A 29 5.19 3.94 -9.76
C ARG A 29 5.91 3.47 -11.01
N SER A 30 6.82 2.50 -10.90
CA SER A 30 7.50 1.88 -12.05
C SER A 30 6.53 1.15 -12.99
N HIS A 31 5.42 0.65 -12.45
CA HIS A 31 4.33 0.05 -13.22
C HIS A 31 3.34 1.08 -13.81
N GLY A 32 3.56 2.37 -13.60
CA GLY A 32 2.75 3.46 -14.16
C GLY A 32 1.57 3.90 -13.29
N PHE A 33 1.52 3.50 -12.02
CA PHE A 33 0.49 3.98 -11.09
C PHE A 33 0.83 5.38 -10.58
N ASP A 34 -0.20 6.24 -10.52
CA ASP A 34 -0.08 7.57 -9.91
C ASP A 34 -0.06 7.51 -8.38
N ALA A 35 0.47 8.56 -7.74
CA ALA A 35 0.62 8.61 -6.29
C ALA A 35 -0.71 8.33 -5.53
N GLU A 36 -1.82 8.85 -6.04
CA GLU A 36 -3.16 8.63 -5.48
C GLU A 36 -3.61 7.17 -5.62
N GLU A 37 -3.33 6.53 -6.77
CA GLU A 37 -3.66 5.12 -7.00
C GLU A 37 -2.82 4.19 -6.14
N VAL A 38 -1.52 4.48 -6.00
CA VAL A 38 -0.61 3.78 -5.10
C VAL A 38 -1.12 3.86 -3.67
N GLN A 39 -1.46 5.07 -3.22
CA GLN A 39 -2.00 5.29 -1.88
C GLN A 39 -3.27 4.48 -1.65
N LEU A 40 -4.25 4.58 -2.55
CA LEU A 40 -5.52 3.86 -2.48
C LEU A 40 -5.30 2.34 -2.46
N CYS A 41 -4.38 1.83 -3.27
CA CYS A 41 -4.05 0.41 -3.30
C CYS A 41 -3.48 -0.06 -1.95
N LEU A 42 -2.48 0.65 -1.43
CA LEU A 42 -1.81 0.26 -0.18
C LEU A 42 -2.74 0.33 1.02
N VAL A 43 -3.55 1.39 1.17
CA VAL A 43 -4.48 1.53 2.31
C VAL A 43 -5.65 0.56 2.26
N ARG A 44 -6.05 0.14 1.04
CA ARG A 44 -7.17 -0.80 0.86
C ARG A 44 -6.77 -2.20 1.29
N TYR A 45 -5.59 -2.66 0.90
CA TYR A 45 -5.14 -4.03 1.15
C TYR A 45 -4.27 -4.20 2.40
N PHE A 46 -3.52 -3.17 2.81
CA PHE A 46 -2.58 -3.22 3.93
C PHE A 46 -2.95 -2.25 5.04
N TYR A 47 -2.44 -2.52 6.24
CA TYR A 47 -2.41 -1.52 7.31
C TYR A 47 -1.08 -0.77 7.18
N VAL A 48 -1.12 0.33 6.43
CA VAL A 48 0.06 1.14 6.11
C VAL A 48 0.17 2.33 7.05
N ASP A 49 1.40 2.71 7.37
CA ASP A 49 1.64 3.98 8.06
C ASP A 49 1.47 5.14 7.06
N LEU A 50 0.47 5.99 7.29
CA LEU A 50 0.12 7.08 6.36
C LEU A 50 1.15 8.20 6.35
N ASP A 51 1.90 8.38 7.44
CA ASP A 51 2.93 9.41 7.54
C ASP A 51 4.13 9.01 6.66
N LEU A 52 4.61 7.76 6.84
CA LEU A 52 5.65 7.18 5.99
C LEU A 52 5.24 7.05 4.53
N LEU A 53 3.97 6.71 4.26
CA LEU A 53 3.47 6.63 2.90
C LEU A 53 3.44 8.02 2.23
N ASN A 54 2.97 9.05 2.93
CA ASN A 54 3.00 10.41 2.40
C ASN A 54 4.43 10.92 2.18
N GLU A 55 5.35 10.60 3.09
CA GLU A 55 6.78 10.90 2.92
C GLU A 55 7.33 10.22 1.64
N ALA A 56 7.07 8.92 1.46
CA ALA A 56 7.48 8.17 0.28
C ALA A 56 6.87 8.68 -1.04
N LEU A 57 5.63 9.19 -1.00
CA LEU A 57 4.94 9.76 -2.16
C LEU A 57 5.40 11.19 -2.48
N THR A 58 5.86 11.95 -1.48
CA THR A 58 6.28 13.35 -1.60
C THR A 58 7.76 13.50 -1.98
N GLU A 59 8.62 12.53 -1.65
CA GLU A 59 10.07 12.59 -1.91
C GLU A 59 10.49 12.54 -3.40
N HIS A 60 9.57 12.59 -4.38
CA HIS A 60 9.87 12.47 -5.82
C HIS A 60 8.96 13.28 -6.75
#